data_AF-A0AAU7G1H8-F1
#
_entry.id   AF-A0AAU7G1H8-F1
#
_cell.length_a   1.000
_cell.length_b   1.000
_cell.length_c   1.000
_cell.angle_alpha   90.00
_cell.angle_beta   90.00
_cell.angle_gamma   90.00
#
_symmetry.space_group_name_H-M   'P 1'
#
loop_
_entity.id
_entity.type
_entity.pdbx_description
1 polymer ?
#
loop_
_entity_poly.entity_id
_entity_poly.type
_entity_poly.pdbx_seq_one_letter_code
_entity_poly.pdbx_strand_id
1 'polypeptide(L)' 'MNNNIEIWKDVQGYEGLYQVSNLGRVKSLYKNTKILMPRLNNRGYQYVMFFKDKKYKHFLVHRLVAQALSLILISYLK' A
#
# COMPACT_ATOMS: atom_id res chain seq x y z
N MET A 1 2.97 19.59 17.54
CA MET A 1 2.85 19.34 16.09
C MET A 1 3.28 17.90 15.85
N ASN A 2 2.34 17.00 15.58
CA ASN A 2 2.69 15.60 15.36
C ASN A 2 3.34 15.48 13.98
N ASN A 3 4.66 15.30 13.96
CA ASN A 3 5.42 14.95 12.78
C ASN A 3 5.08 13.50 12.39
N ASN A 4 3.87 13.28 11.87
CA ASN A 4 3.47 12.01 11.28
C ASN A 4 4.15 11.89 9.91
N ILE A 5 5.45 11.60 9.93
CA ILE A 5 6.26 11.38 8.73
C ILE A 5 5.65 10.19 7.98
N GLU A 6 5.23 10.44 6.74
CA GLU A 6 4.71 9.40 5.87
C GLU A 6 5.87 8.61 5.28
N ILE A 7 5.97 7.34 5.69
CA ILE A 7 7.00 6.41 5.23
C ILE A 7 6.44 5.60 4.08
N TRP A 8 7.13 5.62 2.94
CA TRP A 8 6.78 4.85 1.76
C TRP A 8 7.69 3.63 1.62
N LYS A 9 7.09 2.47 1.32
CA LYS A 9 7.80 1.20 1.08
C LYS A 9 7.29 0.55 -0.20
N ASP A 10 8.18 -0.13 -0.92
CA ASP A 10 7.82 -0.93 -2.09
C ASP A 10 6.93 -2.10 -1.69
N VAL A 11 5.96 -2.43 -2.54
CA VAL A 11 5.14 -3.63 -2.34
C VAL A 11 5.90 -4.85 -2.84
N GLN A 12 6.01 -5.87 -2.00
CA GLN A 12 6.68 -7.13 -2.32
C GLN A 12 6.08 -7.79 -3.58
N GLY A 13 6.94 -8.15 -4.54
CA GLY A 13 6.58 -8.69 -5.84
C GLY A 13 6.13 -7.65 -6.88
N TYR A 14 6.12 -6.37 -6.50
CA TYR A 14 5.74 -5.21 -7.32
C TYR A 14 6.76 -4.05 -7.15
N GLU A 15 8.00 -4.39 -6.84
CA GLU A 15 9.11 -3.47 -6.62
C GLU A 15 9.30 -2.58 -7.86
N GLY A 16 9.50 -1.27 -7.65
CA GLY A 16 9.64 -0.28 -8.72
C GLY A 16 8.33 0.04 -9.48
N LEU A 17 7.22 -0.65 -9.18
CA LEU A 17 5.92 -0.38 -9.79
C LEU A 17 4.94 0.27 -8.80
N TYR A 18 4.91 -0.19 -7.55
CA TYR A 18 3.96 0.29 -6.55
C TYR A 18 4.60 0.44 -5.17
N GLN A 19 4.22 1.52 -4.48
CA GLN A 19 4.61 1.81 -3.11
C GLN A 19 3.38 2.02 -2.23
N VAL A 20 3.47 1.59 -0.97
CA VAL A 20 2.45 1.80 0.06
C VAL A 20 3.03 2.63 1.21
N SER A 21 2.23 3.52 1.77
CA SER A 21 2.60 4.32 2.93
C SER A 21 2.10 3.74 4.24
N ASN A 22 2.74 4.14 5.35
CA ASN A 22 2.26 3.84 6.70
C ASN A 22 0.88 4.43 7.03
N LEU A 23 0.39 5.37 6.23
CA LEU A 23 -0.96 5.93 6.33
C LEU A 23 -1.98 5.21 5.44
N GLY A 24 -1.59 4.13 4.77
CA GLY A 24 -2.48 3.37 3.88
C GLY A 24 -2.69 4.00 2.52
N ARG A 25 -1.87 4.98 2.12
CA ARG A 25 -1.89 5.47 0.73
C ARG A 25 -1.07 4.53 -0.14
N VAL A 26 -1.53 4.34 -1.38
CA VAL A 26 -0.81 3.53 -2.36
C VAL A 26 -0.53 4.39 -3.58
N LYS A 27 0.69 4.37 -4.09
CA LYS A 27 1.06 5.10 -5.30
C LYS A 27 1.66 4.17 -6.35
N SER A 28 1.31 4.44 -7.60
CA SER A 28 1.93 3.85 -8.78
C SER A 28 3.15 4.67 -9.15
N LEU A 29 4.27 4.00 -9.41
CA LEU A 29 5.50 4.59 -9.93
C LEU A 29 5.57 4.54 -11.46
N TYR A 30 4.55 3.97 -12.12
CA TYR A 30 4.53 3.87 -13.57
C TYR A 30 4.41 5.25 -14.25
N LYS A 31 5.48 5.65 -14.94
CA LYS A 31 5.67 6.93 -15.67
C LYS A 31 5.60 8.18 -14.79
N ASN A 32 4.44 8.44 -14.19
CA ASN A 32 4.22 9.56 -13.28
C ASN A 32 3.76 9.01 -11.93
N THR A 33 4.46 9.37 -10.86
CA THR A 33 4.08 8.99 -9.51
C THR A 33 2.64 9.44 -9.23
N LYS A 34 1.71 8.50 -9.15
CA LYS A 34 0.29 8.77 -8.97
C LYS A 34 -0.25 8.05 -7.75
N ILE A 35 -0.84 8.78 -6.82
CA ILE A 35 -1.58 8.20 -5.70
C ILE A 35 -2.85 7.54 -6.26
N LEU A 36 -3.03 6.26 -5.97
CA LEU A 36 -4.19 5.48 -6.36
C LEU A 36 -5.33 5.77 -5.40
N MET A 37 -6.53 6.01 -5.95
CA MET A 37 -7.75 6.13 -5.14
C MET A 37 -8.22 4.72 -4.76
N PRO A 38 -8.26 4.37 -3.47
CA PRO A 38 -8.80 3.09 -3.03
C PRO A 38 -10.31 3.06 -3.25
N ARG A 39 -10.81 1.87 -3.60
CA ARG A 39 -12.25 1.60 -3.70
C ARG A 39 -12.69 0.74 -2.53
N LEU A 40 -13.96 0.84 -2.15
CA LEU A 40 -14.56 -0.05 -1.15
C LEU A 40 -15.09 -1.30 -1.85
N ASN A 41 -14.89 -2.45 -1.24
CA ASN A 41 -15.60 -3.67 -1.62
C ASN A 41 -16.96 -3.77 -0.92
N ASN A 42 -17.75 -4.79 -1.26
CA ASN A 42 -19.07 -5.04 -0.67
C ASN A 42 -19.05 -5.30 0.85
N ARG A 43 -17.86 -5.47 1.45
CA ARG A 43 -17.66 -5.67 2.89
C ARG A 43 -17.07 -4.43 3.58
N GLY A 44 -16.96 -3.29 2.88
CA GLY A 44 -16.43 -2.04 3.42
C GLY A 44 -14.91 -1.94 3.50
N TYR A 45 -14.15 -2.91 2.96
CA TYR A 45 -12.68 -2.84 2.96
C TYR A 45 -12.16 -2.08 1.74
N GLN A 46 -11.20 -1.20 1.99
CA GLN A 46 -10.46 -0.49 0.94
C GLN A 46 -9.52 -1.43 0.18
N TYR A 47 -9.57 -1.38 -1.15
CA TYR A 47 -8.70 -2.11 -2.04
C TYR A 47 -8.23 -1.26 -3.21
N VAL A 48 -7.09 -1.66 -3.79
CA VAL A 48 -6.50 -1.09 -5.00
C VAL A 48 -6.25 -2.20 -6.01
N MET A 49 -6.09 -1.82 -7.28
CA MET A 49 -5.80 -2.76 -8.37
C MET A 49 -4.41 -2.48 -8.90
N PHE A 50 -3.55 -3.50 -8.89
CA PHE A 50 -2.21 -3.42 -9.45
C PHE A 50 -2.19 -4.07 -10.82
N PHE A 51 -1.36 -3.51 -11.70
CA PHE A 51 -1.12 -4.00 -13.03
C PHE A 51 0.34 -4.42 -13.16
N LYS A 52 0.55 -5.69 -13.52
CA LYS A 52 1.86 -6.25 -13.81
C LYS A 52 1.68 -7.35 -14.85
N ASP A 53 2.58 -7.41 -15.84
CA ASP A 53 2.58 -8.48 -16.86
C ASP A 53 1.24 -8.66 -17.59
N LYS A 54 0.61 -7.55 -17.99
CA LYS A 54 -0.71 -7.51 -18.67
C LYS A 54 -1.88 -8.06 -17.83
N LYS A 55 -1.68 -8.26 -16.52
CA LYS A 55 -2.69 -8.79 -15.60
C LYS A 55 -2.98 -7.79 -14.49
N TYR A 56 -4.25 -7.72 -14.12
CA TYR A 56 -4.70 -6.93 -12.99
C TYR A 56 -4.92 -7.83 -11.78
N LYS A 57 -4.55 -7.36 -10.59
CA LYS A 57 -4.81 -8.06 -9.32
C LYS A 57 -5.26 -7.09 -8.24
N HIS A 58 -6.27 -7.50 -7.47
CA HIS A 58 -6.81 -6.74 -6.36
C HIS A 58 -5.97 -6.97 -5.10
N PHE A 59 -5.68 -5.89 -4.39
CA PHE A 59 -4.99 -5.90 -3.11
C PHE A 59 -5.77 -5.08 -2.09
N LEU A 60 -6.00 -5.65 -0.92
CA LEU A 60 -6.58 -4.94 0.22
C LEU A 60 -5.53 -4.00 0.81
N VAL A 61 -5.88 -2.73 1.00
CA VAL A 61 -4.95 -1.69 1.47
C VAL A 61 -4.38 -2.06 2.85
N HIS A 62 -5.23 -2.48 3.78
CA HIS A 62 -4.79 -2.89 5.12
C HIS A 62 -3.78 -4.04 5.09
N ARG A 63 -3.91 -4.98 4.14
CA ARG A 63 -2.94 -6.08 3.98
C ARG A 63 -1.63 -5.60 3.39
N LEU A 64 -1.66 -4.67 2.43
CA LEU A 64 -0.45 -4.07 1.87
C LEU A 64 0.35 -3.31 2.94
N VAL A 65 -0.35 -2.49 3.73
CA VAL A 65 0.25 -1.79 4.88
C VAL A 65 0.86 -2.80 5.83
N ALA A 66 0.07 -3.82 6.23
CA ALA A 66 0.55 -4.86 7.12
C ALA A 66 1.77 -5.58 6.53
N GLN A 67 1.83 -5.92 5.24
CA GLN A 67 2.96 -6.64 4.64
C GLN A 67 4.21 -5.76 4.48
N ALA A 68 4.05 -4.50 4.07
CA ALA A 68 5.18 -3.60 3.84
C ALA A 68 5.74 -3.01 5.16
N LEU A 69 4.92 -2.99 6.20
CA LEU A 69 5.23 -2.35 7.48
C LEU A 69 5.04 -3.30 8.68
N SER A 70 4.92 -4.61 8.46
CA SER A 70 4.79 -5.66 9.49
C SER A 70 5.95 -5.74 10.48
N LEU A 71 6.93 -4.85 10.41
CA LEU A 71 7.93 -4.65 11.47
C LEU A 71 7.51 -3.63 12.53
N ILE A 72 6.34 -2.99 12.46
CA ILE A 72 5.93 -1.96 13.44
C ILE A 72 4.93 -2.49 14.49
N LEU A 73 4.33 -3.68 14.31
CA LEU A 73 3.34 -4.21 15.26
C LEU A 73 3.86 -5.26 16.27
N ILE A 74 5.10 -5.74 16.14
CA ILE A 74 5.69 -6.67 17.13
C ILE A 74 6.53 -5.91 18.18
N SER A 75 6.87 -4.62 17.98
CA SER A 75 7.64 -3.82 18.94
C SER A 75 6.81 -3.09 20.00
N TYR A 76 5.47 -3.06 19.90
CA TYR A 76 4.58 -2.38 20.85
C TYR A 76 3.86 -3.33 21.83
N LEU A 77 4.23 -4.61 21.84
CA LEU A 77 3.78 -5.60 22.83
C LEU A 77 4.98 -6.36 23.41
N LYS A 78 5.89 -5.65 24.09
CA LYS A 78 6.86 -6.24 25.03
C LYS A 78 6.92 -5.41 26.30
#